data_AF-A0A1V2ATZ7-F1
#
_entry.id   AF-A0A1V2ATZ7-F1
#
_cell.length_a   1.000
_cell.length_b   1.000
_cell.length_c   1.000
_cell.angle_alpha   90.00
_cell.angle_beta   90.00
_cell.angle_gamma   90.00
#
_symmetry.space_group_name_H-M   'P 1'
#
loop_
_entity.id
_entity.type
_entity.pdbx_description
1 polymer ?
#
loop_
_entity_poly.entity_id
_entity_poly.type
_entity_poly.pdbx_seq_one_letter_code
_entity_poly.pdbx_strand_id
1 'polypeptide(L)'
;RCIQIAWQLHDEMRQLIEHQDYLVKPDGFNIPYDAERIHGISTELAEADGITLAEVLEKFNIALSKTKFIVGQNLGFDVNIMGAEFHRMGVDSPMSSMPVLDTCTEVTASLLNLPGGR
;
A
#
# COMPACT_ATOMS: atom_id res chain seq x y z
N ARG A 1 -0.08 2.73 -11.16
CA ARG A 1 -0.24 1.27 -10.96
C ARG A 1 0.49 0.93 -9.68
N CYS A 2 -0.07 0.07 -8.83
CA CYS A 2 0.67 -0.51 -7.72
C CYS A 2 1.72 -1.48 -8.27
N ILE A 3 2.98 -1.33 -7.87
CA ILE A 3 4.10 -2.22 -8.26
C ILE A 3 4.67 -2.97 -7.05
N GLN A 4 4.40 -2.49 -5.84
CA GLN A 4 4.75 -3.12 -4.58
C GLN A 4 3.71 -2.73 -3.55
N ILE A 5 3.42 -3.65 -2.63
CA ILE A 5 2.66 -3.37 -1.42
C ILE A 5 3.24 -4.16 -0.25
N ALA A 6 3.28 -3.52 0.91
CA ALA A 6 3.62 -4.17 2.17
C ALA A 6 2.61 -3.77 3.24
N TRP A 7 2.32 -4.68 4.17
CA TRP A 7 1.49 -4.38 5.32
C TRP A 7 1.87 -5.22 6.54
N GLN A 8 1.43 -4.74 7.70
CA GLN A 8 1.50 -5.45 8.96
C GLN A 8 0.09 -5.49 9.56
N LEU A 9 -0.28 -6.63 10.13
CA LEU A 9 -1.49 -6.79 10.91
C LEU A 9 -1.09 -6.95 12.38
N HIS A 10 -1.70 -6.15 13.25
CA HIS A 10 -1.43 -6.16 14.67
C HIS A 10 -2.69 -6.52 15.47
N ASP A 11 -2.50 -7.15 16.63
CA ASP A 11 -3.56 -7.36 17.61
C ASP A 11 -3.84 -6.10 18.45
N GLU A 12 -4.83 -6.20 19.35
CA GLU A 12 -5.23 -5.11 20.24
C GLU A 12 -4.13 -4.73 21.25
N MET A 13 -3.17 -5.63 21.51
CA MET A 13 -1.99 -5.41 22.33
C MET A 13 -0.77 -4.94 21.51
N ARG A 14 -0.99 -4.54 20.24
CA ARG A 14 0.01 -4.07 19.27
C ARG A 14 1.04 -5.13 18.88
N GLN A 15 0.80 -6.41 19.17
CA GLN A 15 1.67 -7.50 18.74
C GLN A 15 1.49 -7.76 17.25
N LEU A 16 2.59 -8.00 16.55
CA LEU A 16 2.58 -8.35 15.13
C LEU A 16 2.01 -9.76 14.96
N ILE A 17 0.89 -9.87 14.24
CA ILE A 17 0.25 -11.15 13.88
C ILE A 17 0.84 -11.67 12.57
N GLU A 18 0.90 -10.79 11.55
CA GLU A 18 1.44 -11.12 10.24
C GLU A 18 2.07 -9.89 9.60
N HIS A 19 3.09 -10.13 8.77
CA HIS A 19 3.73 -9.15 7.92
C HIS A 19 3.82 -9.73 6.52
N GLN A 20 3.50 -8.91 5.52
CA GLN A 20 3.51 -9.30 4.12
C GLN A 20 4.17 -8.20 3.30
N ASP A 21 4.94 -8.60 2.29
CA ASP A 21 5.58 -7.72 1.31
C ASP A 21 5.55 -8.43 -0.03
N TYR A 22 4.98 -7.77 -1.04
CA TYR A 22 4.77 -8.33 -2.36
C TYR A 22 5.15 -7.33 -3.45
N LEU A 23 5.92 -7.81 -4.42
CA LEU A 23 6.01 -7.20 -5.73
C LEU A 23 4.77 -7.59 -6.55
N VAL A 24 4.21 -6.62 -7.27
CA VAL A 24 3.08 -6.81 -8.17
C VAL A 24 3.61 -6.95 -9.58
N LYS A 25 3.32 -8.10 -10.20
CA LYS A 25 3.65 -8.35 -11.59
C LYS A 25 2.92 -7.38 -12.52
N PRO A 26 3.62 -6.64 -13.40
CA PRO A 26 2.99 -5.77 -14.37
C PRO A 26 2.12 -6.56 -15.35
N ASP A 27 0.98 -5.98 -15.73
CA ASP A 27 0.06 -6.54 -16.73
C ASP A 27 -0.36 -5.45 -17.71
N GLY A 28 0.17 -5.55 -18.93
CA GLY A 28 -0.06 -4.62 -20.03
C GLY A 28 0.64 -3.27 -19.88
N PHE A 29 1.68 -3.15 -19.04
CA PHE A 29 2.46 -1.92 -18.88
C PHE A 29 3.89 -2.23 -18.47
N ASN A 30 4.81 -1.30 -18.79
CA ASN A 30 6.18 -1.33 -18.30
C ASN A 30 6.36 -0.31 -17.17
N ILE A 31 7.25 -0.60 -16.23
CA ILE A 31 7.67 0.35 -15.20
C ILE A 31 8.62 1.36 -15.86
N PRO A 32 8.33 2.67 -15.80
CA PRO A 32 9.20 3.68 -16.40
C PRO A 32 10.58 3.69 -15.74
N TYR A 33 11.64 3.87 -16.54
CA TYR A 33 13.02 3.92 -16.04
C TYR A 33 13.24 4.97 -14.94
N ASP A 34 12.55 6.11 -14.99
CA ASP A 34 12.63 7.12 -13.93
C ASP A 34 12.08 6.62 -12.59
N ALA A 35 11.02 5.80 -12.62
CA ALA A 35 10.48 5.16 -11.42
C ALA A 35 11.42 4.07 -10.91
N GLU A 36 11.96 3.24 -11.80
CA GLU A 36 12.97 2.23 -11.46
C GLU A 36 14.20 2.87 -10.80
N ARG A 37 14.72 3.97 -11.34
CA ARG A 37 15.88 4.67 -10.78
C ARG A 37 15.65 5.18 -9.36
N ILE A 38 14.41 5.57 -9.03
CA ILE A 38 14.04 6.08 -7.70
C ILE A 38 13.74 4.94 -6.73
N HIS A 39 13.00 3.92 -7.17
CA HIS A 39 12.44 2.88 -6.31
C HIS A 39 13.20 1.55 -6.35
N GLY A 40 14.07 1.35 -7.33
CA GLY A 40 14.87 0.14 -7.52
C GLY A 40 14.13 -1.06 -8.10
N ILE A 41 12.88 -0.88 -8.57
CA ILE A 41 12.05 -1.96 -9.11
C ILE A 41 11.98 -1.84 -10.63
N SER A 42 12.64 -2.74 -11.34
CA SER A 42 12.58 -2.84 -12.81
C SER A 42 11.37 -3.66 -13.26
N THR A 43 11.00 -3.55 -14.53
CA THR A 43 9.92 -4.37 -15.12
C THR A 43 10.28 -5.85 -15.04
N GLU A 44 11.53 -6.18 -15.38
CA GLU A 44 12.06 -7.55 -15.37
C GLU A 44 12.05 -8.15 -13.96
N LEU A 45 12.41 -7.36 -12.94
CA LEU A 45 12.36 -7.79 -11.54
C LEU A 45 10.91 -8.10 -11.13
N ALA A 46 9.98 -7.19 -11.42
CA ALA A 46 8.59 -7.36 -11.05
C ALA A 46 7.91 -8.50 -11.84
N GLU A 47 8.35 -8.78 -13.07
CA GLU A 47 7.88 -9.92 -13.87
C GLU A 47 8.37 -11.27 -13.37
N ALA A 48 9.61 -11.31 -12.86
CA ALA A 48 10.27 -12.51 -12.35
C ALA A 48 9.82 -12.88 -10.93
N ASP A 49 9.79 -11.91 -10.03
CA ASP A 49 9.59 -12.14 -8.58
C ASP A 49 8.20 -11.70 -8.08
N GLY A 50 7.43 -10.99 -8.91
CA GLY A 50 6.10 -10.50 -8.55
C GLY A 50 4.99 -11.54 -8.68
N ILE A 51 3.95 -11.37 -7.87
CA ILE A 51 2.70 -12.12 -7.96
C ILE A 51 1.62 -11.28 -8.66
N THR A 52 0.53 -11.90 -9.10
CA THR A 52 -0.49 -11.19 -9.86
C THR A 52 -1.21 -10.16 -8.98
N LEU A 53 -1.67 -9.07 -9.60
CA LEU A 53 -2.46 -8.06 -8.88
C LEU A 53 -3.69 -8.68 -8.20
N ALA A 54 -4.37 -9.63 -8.85
CA ALA A 54 -5.53 -10.31 -8.27
C ALA A 54 -5.19 -11.04 -6.96
N GLU A 55 -4.09 -11.81 -6.93
CA GLU A 55 -3.64 -12.52 -5.73
C GLU A 55 -3.26 -11.55 -4.61
N VAL A 56 -2.63 -10.42 -4.95
CA VAL A 56 -2.27 -9.38 -3.97
C VAL A 56 -3.51 -8.75 -3.36
N LEU A 57 -4.49 -8.36 -4.19
CA LEU A 57 -5.73 -7.74 -3.73
C LEU A 57 -6.55 -8.69 -2.85
N GLU A 58 -6.59 -9.99 -3.18
CA GLU A 58 -7.24 -11.00 -2.35
C GLU A 58 -6.58 -11.09 -0.96
N LYS A 59 -5.25 -11.25 -0.91
CA LYS A 59 -4.50 -11.32 0.34
C LYS A 59 -4.68 -10.06 1.17
N PHE A 60 -4.65 -8.90 0.53
CA PHE A 60 -4.82 -7.62 1.21
C PHE A 60 -6.25 -7.45 1.75
N ASN A 61 -7.28 -7.82 0.99
CA ASN A 61 -8.66 -7.83 1.48
C ASN A 61 -8.87 -8.76 2.67
N ILE A 62 -8.22 -9.93 2.68
CA ILE A 62 -8.24 -10.83 3.84
C ILE A 62 -7.63 -10.14 5.06
N ALA A 63 -6.50 -9.45 4.92
CA ALA A 63 -5.90 -8.68 6.01
C ALA A 63 -6.80 -7.54 6.49
N LEU A 64 -7.39 -6.77 5.56
CA LEU A 64 -8.32 -5.68 5.86
C LEU A 64 -9.57 -6.20 6.61
N SER A 65 -10.07 -7.38 6.28
CA SER A 65 -11.22 -7.99 6.96
C SER A 65 -10.97 -8.33 8.43
N LYS A 66 -9.69 -8.47 8.83
CA LYS A 66 -9.27 -8.78 10.20
C LYS A 66 -9.02 -7.52 11.05
N THR A 67 -9.06 -6.33 10.47
CA THR A 67 -8.77 -5.07 11.19
C THR A 67 -9.96 -4.10 11.19
N LYS A 68 -9.93 -3.16 12.13
CA LYS A 68 -10.97 -2.13 12.34
C LYS A 68 -10.59 -0.78 11.73
N PHE A 69 -9.30 -0.55 11.49
CA PHE A 69 -8.77 0.70 10.96
C PHE A 69 -7.40 0.47 10.31
N ILE A 70 -6.96 1.45 9.52
CA ILE A 70 -5.67 1.45 8.82
C ILE A 70 -4.77 2.52 9.44
N VAL A 71 -3.48 2.23 9.59
CA VAL A 71 -2.48 3.16 10.11
C VAL A 71 -1.34 3.29 9.12
N GLY A 72 -0.83 4.50 8.92
CA GLY A 72 0.28 4.74 8.01
C GLY A 72 0.60 6.21 7.85
N GLN A 73 1.56 6.51 6.98
CA GLN A 73 2.02 7.85 6.67
C GLN A 73 1.54 8.23 5.27
N ASN A 74 0.79 9.32 5.14
CA ASN A 74 0.25 9.81 3.86
C ASN A 74 -0.72 8.80 3.20
N LEU A 75 -1.57 8.17 4.03
CA LEU A 75 -2.53 7.14 3.62
C LEU A 75 -3.51 7.63 2.55
N GLY A 76 -3.75 8.93 2.46
CA GLY A 76 -4.56 9.51 1.38
C GLY A 76 -4.03 9.15 -0.01
N PHE A 77 -2.71 9.04 -0.17
CA PHE A 77 -2.11 8.57 -1.41
C PHE A 77 -2.34 7.06 -1.62
N ASP A 78 -2.03 6.24 -0.61
CA ASP A 78 -2.15 4.78 -0.70
C ASP A 78 -3.59 4.30 -0.95
N VAL A 79 -4.57 4.91 -0.27
CA VAL A 79 -6.00 4.61 -0.46
C VAL A 79 -6.44 4.90 -1.89
N ASN A 80 -5.94 5.98 -2.49
CA ASN A 80 -6.26 6.32 -3.87
C ASN A 80 -5.61 5.36 -4.87
N ILE A 81 -4.34 4.97 -4.64
CA ILE A 81 -3.64 4.01 -5.49
C ILE A 81 -4.35 2.65 -5.43
N MET A 82 -4.53 2.10 -4.23
CA MET A 82 -5.15 0.78 -4.05
C MET A 82 -6.63 0.79 -4.44
N GLY A 83 -7.37 1.85 -4.15
CA GLY A 83 -8.75 2.02 -4.60
C GLY A 83 -8.90 1.98 -6.12
N ALA A 84 -7.95 2.59 -6.85
CA ALA A 84 -7.92 2.51 -8.31
C ALA A 84 -7.60 1.09 -8.81
N GLU A 85 -6.74 0.33 -8.12
CA GLU A 85 -6.46 -1.07 -8.46
C GLU A 85 -7.68 -1.98 -8.19
N PHE A 86 -8.35 -1.83 -7.04
CA PHE A 86 -9.60 -2.52 -6.72
C PHE A 86 -10.69 -2.24 -7.75
N HIS A 87 -10.91 -0.96 -8.09
CA HIS A 87 -11.89 -0.56 -9.09
C HIS A 87 -11.59 -1.17 -10.47
N ARG A 88 -10.32 -1.18 -10.89
CA ARG A 88 -9.92 -1.73 -12.19
C ARG A 88 -10.12 -3.24 -12.28
N MET A 89 -9.91 -3.95 -11.17
CA MET A 89 -10.10 -5.40 -11.08
C MET A 89 -11.56 -5.80 -10.83
N GLY A 90 -12.46 -4.83 -10.58
CA GLY A 90 -13.85 -5.10 -10.20
C GLY A 90 -13.96 -5.85 -8.87
N VAL A 91 -13.01 -5.62 -7.96
CA VAL A 91 -12.95 -6.28 -6.65
C VAL A 91 -13.44 -5.29 -5.60
N ASP A 92 -14.48 -5.66 -4.86
CA ASP A 92 -14.95 -4.87 -3.72
C ASP A 92 -13.93 -4.92 -2.58
N SER A 93 -13.74 -3.79 -1.90
CA SER A 93 -12.84 -3.68 -0.75
C SER A 93 -13.41 -2.73 0.29
N PRO A 94 -13.28 -3.06 1.60
CA PRO A 94 -13.67 -2.13 2.65
C PRO A 94 -12.73 -0.92 2.76
N MET A 95 -11.52 -0.98 2.18
CA MET A 95 -10.41 -0.06 2.44
C MET A 95 -10.81 1.42 2.43
N SER A 96 -11.56 1.86 1.42
CA SER A 96 -11.96 3.27 1.24
C SER A 96 -12.94 3.78 2.30
N SER A 97 -13.62 2.89 3.01
CA SER A 97 -14.57 3.19 4.08
C SER A 97 -14.02 2.97 5.48
N MET A 98 -12.82 2.39 5.60
CA MET A 98 -12.22 2.11 6.89
C MET A 98 -11.72 3.41 7.55
N PRO A 99 -11.88 3.55 8.88
CA PRO A 99 -11.21 4.60 9.62
C PRO A 99 -9.70 4.55 9.39
N VAL A 100 -9.07 5.71 9.23
CA VAL A 100 -7.63 5.84 9.03
C VAL A 100 -6.99 6.65 10.16
N LEU A 101 -5.80 6.21 10.59
CA LEU A 101 -4.90 6.97 11.45
C LEU A 101 -3.68 7.35 10.61
N ASP A 102 -3.74 8.54 10.01
CA ASP A 102 -2.66 9.06 9.18
C ASP A 102 -1.67 9.89 10.01
N THR A 103 -0.39 9.52 9.96
CA THR A 103 0.69 10.23 10.65
C THR A 103 1.22 11.44 9.86
N CYS A 104 0.75 11.68 8.64
CA CYS A 104 1.08 12.81 7.78
C CYS A 104 -0.12 13.76 7.59
N THR A 105 -0.50 14.49 8.63
CA THR A 105 -1.58 15.49 8.62
C THR A 105 -1.08 16.85 9.06
N GLU A 106 -1.87 17.90 8.82
CA GLU A 106 -1.56 19.25 9.34
C GLU A 106 -1.44 19.26 10.87
N VAL A 107 -2.23 18.42 11.56
CA VAL A 107 -2.19 18.26 13.01
C VAL A 107 -0.86 17.64 13.44
N THR A 108 -0.45 16.54 12.81
CA THR A 108 0.81 15.87 13.17
C THR A 108 2.02 16.72 12.78
N ALA A 109 1.96 17.44 11.66
CA ALA A 109 2.98 18.40 11.26
C ALA A 109 3.12 19.54 12.29
N SER A 110 2.00 20.11 12.74
CA SER A 110 1.98 21.19 13.75
C SER A 110 2.40 20.72 15.13
N LEU A 111 2.19 19.43 15.46
CA LEU A 111 2.63 18.84 16.72
C LEU A 111 4.15 18.63 16.75
N LEU A 112 4.70 18.10 15.66
CA LEU A 112 6.11 17.76 15.57
C LEU A 112 7.00 18.98 15.33
N ASN A 113 6.51 19.98 14.56
CA ASN A 113 7.26 21.18 14.16
C ASN A 113 8.69 20.88 13.66
N LEU A 114 8.87 19.72 13.00
CA LEU A 114 10.16 19.37 12.43
C LEU A 114 10.46 20.34 11.28
N PRO A 115 11.64 21.00 11.27
CA PRO A 115 12.01 21.84 10.15
C PRO A 115 12.10 20.99 8.88
N GLY A 116 11.55 21.47 7.77
CA GLY A 116 11.60 20.77 6.50
C GLY A 116 13.04 20.50 6.05
N GLY A 117 13.27 19.32 5.46
CA GLY A 117 14.54 18.95 4.85
C GLY A 117 14.87 19.87 3.67
N ARG A 118 16.10 20.37 3.61
CA ARG A 118 16.66 21.15 2.51
C ARG A 118 17.10 20.24 1.37
#